data_AF-A0A850BHN7-F1
#
_entry.id   AF-A0A850BHN7-F1
#
_cell.length_a   1.000
_cell.length_b   1.000
_cell.length_c   1.000
_cell.angle_alpha   90.00
_cell.angle_beta   90.00
_cell.angle_gamma   90.00
#
_symmetry.space_group_name_H-M   'P 1'
#
loop_
_entity.id
_entity.type
_entity.pdbx_description
1 polymer ?
#
loop_
_entity_poly.entity_id
_entity_poly.type
_entity_poly.pdbx_seq_one_letter_code
_entity_poly.pdbx_strand_id
1 'polypeptide(L)'
;MAVSEGPSKVLLEVRADLDVPGETGRQARIFVIWLFCLTLAVIAGTRVGAHIPMNASGALVEEELARSRADKAKVAFLLGLVLPALLTLGLNFRYRRGGGHARGVIVDVTGGGELRVWGRGYGSRLSLRGAEVTERLVDVYAGRLGAWRQRRLRVRSAFRASTGVSEIEIATPARESDADDRLRAEGGEGDCVELGREDYDKVRELVLRASKELSEADSA
;
A
#
# COMPACT_ATOMS: atom_id res chain seq x y z
N MET A 1 22.28 14.29 37.29
CA MET A 1 21.33 15.38 37.02
C MET A 1 20.24 14.82 36.13
N ALA A 2 19.03 14.62 36.65
CA ALA A 2 17.89 14.21 35.83
C ALA A 2 17.42 15.44 35.06
N VAL A 3 17.69 15.47 33.76
CA VAL A 3 17.07 16.45 32.86
C VAL A 3 15.58 16.17 32.90
N SER A 4 14.81 17.12 33.43
CA SER A 4 13.35 17.06 33.39
C SER A 4 12.93 17.12 31.91
N GLU A 5 12.66 15.95 31.33
CA GLU A 5 12.05 15.82 30.01
C GLU A 5 10.62 16.35 30.08
N GLY A 6 10.46 17.64 29.82
CA GLY A 6 9.17 18.15 29.37
C GLY A 6 8.72 17.34 28.15
N PRO A 7 7.41 17.18 27.91
CA PRO A 7 6.92 16.37 26.80
C PRO A 7 7.55 16.87 25.50
N SER A 8 8.40 16.02 24.89
CA SER A 8 9.10 16.39 23.66
C SER A 8 8.07 16.76 22.61
N LYS A 9 8.02 18.03 22.22
CA LYS A 9 7.06 18.53 21.24
C LYS A 9 7.19 17.70 19.95
N VAL A 10 6.12 17.04 19.53
CA VAL A 10 6.10 16.32 18.25
C VAL A 10 6.15 17.35 17.12
N LEU A 11 7.11 17.22 16.20
CA LEU A 11 7.26 18.12 15.05
C LEU A 11 6.43 17.64 13.87
N LEU A 12 6.38 16.32 13.66
CA LEU A 12 5.58 15.67 12.65
C LEU A 12 5.14 14.31 13.16
N GLU A 13 3.87 14.00 12.91
CA GLU A 13 3.29 12.69 13.14
C GLU A 13 2.65 12.23 11.82
N VAL A 14 3.07 11.08 11.31
CA VAL A 14 2.47 10.46 10.12
C VAL A 14 2.09 9.02 10.42
N ARG A 15 1.01 8.56 9.79
CA ARG A 15 0.55 7.18 9.93
C ARG A 15 1.12 6.33 8.81
N ALA A 16 1.76 5.24 9.19
CA ALA A 16 2.20 4.21 8.25
C ALA A 16 1.02 3.31 7.89
N ASP A 17 0.11 3.86 7.08
CA ASP A 17 -1.11 3.17 6.63
C ASP A 17 -0.89 2.35 5.34
N LEU A 18 0.36 2.23 4.88
CA LEU A 18 0.69 1.43 3.70
C LEU A 18 0.76 -0.06 4.02
N ASP A 19 -0.07 -0.78 3.29
CA ASP A 19 -0.29 -2.20 3.41
C ASP A 19 0.66 -2.94 2.47
N VAL A 20 1.82 -3.35 2.96
CA VAL A 20 2.66 -4.33 2.27
C VAL A 20 2.06 -5.73 2.48
N PRO A 21 2.13 -6.61 1.47
CA PRO A 21 1.02 -6.80 0.56
C PRO A 21 -0.24 -7.31 1.30
N GLY A 22 -1.19 -6.41 1.57
CA GLY A 22 -2.62 -6.77 1.70
C GLY A 22 -3.23 -7.29 0.38
N GLU A 23 -2.37 -7.55 -0.61
CA GLU A 23 -2.68 -7.96 -1.96
C GLU A 23 -3.35 -9.33 -1.98
N THR A 24 -2.98 -10.27 -1.12
CA THR A 24 -3.64 -11.58 -1.04
C THR A 24 -5.09 -11.45 -0.58
N GLY A 25 -5.37 -10.62 0.43
CA GLY A 25 -6.73 -10.36 0.90
C GLY A 25 -7.55 -9.56 -0.11
N ARG A 26 -6.95 -8.58 -0.79
CA ARG A 26 -7.57 -7.81 -1.86
C ARG A 26 -7.88 -8.69 -3.08
N GLN A 27 -6.91 -9.46 -3.55
CA GLN A 27 -7.04 -10.41 -4.66
C GLN A 27 -8.09 -11.46 -4.34
N ALA A 28 -8.12 -12.01 -3.12
CA ALA A 28 -9.16 -12.95 -2.70
C ALA A 28 -10.56 -12.31 -2.76
N ARG A 29 -10.73 -11.06 -2.29
CA ARG A 29 -12.02 -10.34 -2.38
C ARG A 29 -12.42 -10.03 -3.81
N ILE A 30 -11.49 -9.58 -4.64
CA ILE A 30 -11.72 -9.35 -6.08
C ILE A 30 -12.15 -10.68 -6.72
N PHE A 31 -11.41 -11.76 -6.48
CA PHE A 31 -11.74 -13.08 -6.99
C PHE A 31 -13.13 -13.54 -6.56
N VAL A 32 -13.50 -13.37 -5.28
CA VAL A 32 -14.84 -13.69 -4.77
C VAL A 32 -15.92 -12.86 -5.46
N ILE A 33 -15.71 -11.57 -5.68
CA ILE A 33 -16.66 -10.70 -6.41
C ILE A 33 -16.86 -11.22 -7.84
N TRP A 34 -15.76 -11.50 -8.55
CA TRP A 34 -15.83 -12.01 -9.91
C TRP A 34 -16.55 -13.36 -9.98
N LEU A 35 -16.22 -14.29 -9.07
CA LEU A 35 -16.86 -15.60 -8.98
C LEU A 35 -18.37 -15.46 -8.70
N PHE A 36 -18.75 -14.59 -7.77
CA PHE A 36 -20.14 -14.33 -7.43
C PHE A 36 -20.92 -13.73 -8.61
N CYS A 37 -20.38 -12.70 -9.24
CA CYS A 37 -20.99 -12.05 -10.40
C CYS A 37 -21.13 -13.00 -11.60
N LEU A 38 -20.12 -13.83 -11.87
CA LEU A 38 -20.18 -14.86 -12.92
C LEU A 38 -21.26 -15.90 -12.61
N THR A 39 -21.35 -16.36 -11.36
CA THR A 39 -22.39 -17.30 -10.92
C THR A 39 -23.79 -16.70 -11.12
N LEU A 40 -23.99 -15.44 -10.76
CA LEU A 40 -25.26 -14.73 -11.01
C LEU A 40 -25.56 -14.59 -12.51
N ALA A 41 -24.56 -14.30 -13.34
CA ALA A 41 -24.73 -14.20 -14.79
C ALA A 41 -25.22 -15.53 -15.39
N VAL A 42 -24.68 -16.67 -14.94
CA VAL A 42 -25.12 -18.01 -15.37
C VAL A 42 -26.57 -18.27 -14.94
N ILE A 43 -26.90 -18.01 -13.67
CA ILE A 43 -28.27 -18.21 -13.15
C ILE A 43 -29.26 -17.33 -13.92
N ALA A 44 -28.96 -16.05 -14.11
CA ALA A 44 -29.81 -15.14 -14.88
C ALA A 44 -29.93 -15.57 -16.35
N GLY A 45 -28.83 -15.98 -16.98
CA GLY A 45 -28.82 -16.45 -18.37
C GLY A 45 -29.67 -17.71 -18.62
N THR A 46 -29.76 -18.61 -17.63
CA THR A 46 -30.66 -19.78 -17.73
C THR A 46 -32.13 -19.41 -17.59
N ARG A 47 -32.45 -18.32 -16.87
CA ARG A 47 -33.82 -17.82 -16.70
C ARG A 47 -34.31 -16.98 -17.89
N VAL A 48 -33.41 -16.36 -18.65
CA VAL A 48 -33.70 -15.60 -19.89
C VAL A 48 -33.86 -16.55 -21.10
N GLY A 49 -34.23 -17.81 -20.86
CA GLY A 49 -34.44 -18.81 -21.90
C GLY A 49 -35.62 -18.47 -22.80
N ALA A 50 -35.48 -18.75 -24.10
CA ALA A 50 -36.58 -18.64 -25.06
C ALA A 50 -37.70 -19.60 -24.66
N HIS A 51 -38.89 -19.07 -24.40
CA HIS A 51 -40.11 -19.87 -24.28
C HIS A 51 -40.64 -20.18 -25.68
N ILE A 52 -40.00 -21.12 -26.37
CA ILE A 52 -40.42 -21.51 -27.72
C ILE A 52 -41.59 -22.49 -27.60
N PRO A 53 -42.81 -22.15 -28.07
CA PRO A 53 -43.91 -23.10 -28.09
C PRO A 53 -43.58 -24.22 -29.08
N MET A 54 -43.91 -25.47 -28.73
CA MET A 54 -43.58 -26.67 -29.53
C MET A 54 -44.17 -26.66 -30.97
N ASN A 55 -45.09 -25.74 -31.25
CA ASN A 55 -45.81 -25.63 -32.53
C ASN A 55 -45.32 -24.47 -33.42
N ALA A 56 -44.20 -23.82 -33.07
CA ALA A 56 -43.70 -22.67 -33.83
C ALA A 56 -43.05 -23.11 -35.18
N SER A 57 -43.27 -22.31 -36.22
CA SER A 57 -42.65 -22.50 -37.54
C SER A 57 -41.20 -22.00 -37.59
N GLY A 58 -40.38 -22.55 -38.50
CA GLY A 58 -38.92 -22.36 -38.52
C GLY A 58 -38.43 -20.92 -38.49
N ALA A 59 -39.05 -20.00 -39.25
CA ALA A 59 -38.64 -18.59 -39.27
C ALA A 59 -38.89 -17.87 -37.93
N LEU A 60 -40.02 -18.17 -37.26
CA LEU A 60 -40.34 -17.61 -35.95
C LEU A 60 -39.43 -18.18 -34.86
N VAL A 61 -39.04 -19.45 -34.99
CA VAL A 61 -38.07 -20.10 -34.10
C VAL A 61 -36.69 -19.45 -34.23
N GLU A 62 -36.24 -19.16 -35.44
CA GLU A 62 -34.93 -18.51 -35.67
C GLU A 62 -34.87 -17.08 -35.10
N GLU A 63 -35.93 -16.28 -35.31
CA GLU A 63 -35.98 -14.91 -34.77
C GLU A 63 -35.98 -14.93 -33.23
N GLU A 64 -36.76 -15.81 -32.61
CA GLU A 64 -36.84 -15.92 -31.16
C GLU A 64 -35.53 -16.45 -30.55
N LEU A 65 -34.87 -17.40 -31.23
CA LEU A 65 -33.52 -17.85 -30.85
C LEU A 65 -32.49 -16.72 -30.95
N ALA A 66 -32.55 -15.90 -32.00
CA ALA A 66 -31.66 -14.75 -32.15
C ALA A 66 -31.87 -13.72 -31.03
N ARG A 67 -33.13 -13.43 -30.69
CA ARG A 67 -33.50 -12.54 -29.58
C ARG A 67 -33.00 -13.08 -28.23
N SER A 68 -33.26 -14.35 -27.94
CA SER A 68 -32.78 -14.98 -26.71
C SER A 68 -31.27 -15.01 -26.60
N ARG A 69 -30.54 -15.25 -27.71
CA ARG A 69 -29.07 -15.16 -27.74
C ARG A 69 -28.59 -13.75 -27.43
N ALA A 70 -29.21 -12.73 -28.03
CA ALA A 70 -28.87 -11.33 -27.79
C ALA A 70 -29.10 -10.94 -26.31
N ASP A 71 -30.22 -11.37 -25.72
CA ASP A 71 -30.52 -11.06 -24.33
C ASP A 71 -29.61 -11.80 -23.34
N LYS A 72 -29.29 -13.07 -23.62
CA LYS A 72 -28.25 -13.80 -22.87
C LYS A 72 -26.88 -13.11 -22.95
N ALA A 73 -26.51 -12.59 -24.12
CA ALA A 73 -25.25 -11.85 -24.29
C ALA A 73 -25.24 -10.54 -23.47
N LYS A 74 -26.35 -9.79 -23.44
CA LYS A 74 -26.49 -8.58 -22.60
C LYS A 74 -26.34 -8.91 -21.12
N VAL A 75 -27.00 -9.97 -20.65
CA VAL A 75 -26.92 -10.42 -19.24
C VAL A 75 -25.48 -10.82 -18.90
N ALA A 76 -24.83 -11.61 -19.75
CA ALA A 76 -23.45 -12.02 -19.56
C ALA A 76 -22.50 -10.80 -19.51
N PHE A 77 -22.70 -9.82 -20.38
CA PHE A 77 -21.89 -8.60 -20.38
C PHE A 77 -22.10 -7.76 -19.11
N LEU A 78 -23.35 -7.47 -18.74
CA LEU A 78 -23.64 -6.61 -17.59
C LEU A 78 -23.24 -7.26 -16.26
N LEU A 79 -23.63 -8.52 -16.04
CA LEU A 79 -23.39 -9.21 -14.77
C LEU A 79 -22.02 -9.88 -14.74
N GLY A 80 -21.54 -10.44 -15.84
CA GLY A 80 -20.27 -11.16 -15.89
C GLY A 80 -19.05 -10.26 -16.05
N LEU A 81 -19.21 -9.02 -16.55
CA LEU A 81 -18.10 -8.13 -16.83
C LEU A 81 -18.25 -6.74 -16.20
N VAL A 82 -19.31 -6.00 -16.51
CA VAL A 82 -19.44 -4.59 -16.09
C VAL A 82 -19.58 -4.47 -14.57
N LEU A 83 -20.50 -5.23 -13.97
CA LEU A 83 -20.73 -5.20 -12.53
C LEU A 83 -19.47 -5.58 -11.70
N PRO A 84 -18.77 -6.72 -11.96
CA PRO A 84 -17.57 -7.05 -11.19
C PRO A 84 -16.44 -6.04 -11.41
N ALA A 85 -16.32 -5.44 -12.61
CA ALA A 85 -15.36 -4.37 -12.85
C ALA A 85 -15.64 -3.12 -12.00
N LEU A 86 -16.90 -2.67 -11.95
CA LEU A 86 -17.32 -1.53 -11.12
C LEU A 86 -17.14 -1.81 -9.61
N LEU A 87 -17.47 -3.02 -9.16
CA LEU A 87 -17.26 -3.42 -7.76
C LEU A 87 -15.77 -3.49 -7.41
N THR A 88 -14.94 -4.02 -8.32
CA THR A 88 -13.48 -4.03 -8.17
C THR A 88 -12.93 -2.60 -8.10
N LEU A 89 -13.44 -1.69 -8.92
CA LEU A 89 -13.08 -0.28 -8.90
C LEU A 89 -13.49 0.38 -7.57
N GLY A 90 -14.70 0.11 -7.08
CA GLY A 90 -15.19 0.59 -5.78
C GLY A 90 -14.35 0.08 -4.60
N LEU A 91 -13.93 -1.20 -4.63
CA LEU A 91 -12.96 -1.73 -3.67
C LEU A 91 -11.63 -0.98 -3.78
N ASN A 92 -11.08 -0.80 -4.97
CA ASN A 92 -9.80 -0.11 -5.15
C ASN A 92 -9.84 1.32 -4.61
N PHE A 93 -10.94 2.06 -4.80
CA PHE A 93 -11.10 3.38 -4.22
C PHE A 93 -11.18 3.36 -2.68
N ARG A 94 -11.85 2.37 -2.10
CA ARG A 94 -11.98 2.25 -0.64
C ARG A 94 -10.69 1.77 0.04
N TYR A 95 -9.94 0.88 -0.62
CA TYR A 95 -8.69 0.32 -0.09
C TYR A 95 -7.46 1.19 -0.34
N ARG A 96 -7.56 2.25 -1.15
CA ARG A 96 -6.50 3.26 -1.31
C ARG A 96 -6.19 4.06 -0.03
N ARG A 97 -6.92 3.84 1.08
CA ARG A 97 -6.67 4.44 2.40
C ARG A 97 -6.80 3.39 3.52
N GLY A 98 -5.69 3.00 4.17
CA GLY A 98 -5.68 2.30 5.47
C GLY A 98 -5.86 0.77 5.47
N GLY A 99 -4.95 0.03 4.82
CA GLY A 99 -4.98 -1.43 4.74
C GLY A 99 -4.66 -2.18 6.06
N GLY A 100 -4.48 -3.51 5.98
CA GLY A 100 -4.63 -4.48 7.07
C GLY A 100 -3.37 -4.85 7.88
N HIS A 101 -2.16 -4.43 7.50
CA HIS A 101 -0.98 -4.47 8.39
C HIS A 101 -0.99 -3.32 9.41
N ALA A 102 -0.31 -3.54 10.55
CA ALA A 102 -0.50 -2.86 11.85
C ALA A 102 -1.11 -1.45 11.77
N ARG A 103 -2.45 -1.40 11.72
CA ARG A 103 -3.19 -0.15 11.88
C ARG A 103 -2.71 0.53 13.15
N GLY A 104 -2.32 1.80 13.02
CA GLY A 104 -1.81 2.59 14.13
C GLY A 104 -0.30 2.46 14.36
N VAL A 105 0.49 2.04 13.36
CA VAL A 105 1.91 2.40 13.34
C VAL A 105 2.03 3.88 12.98
N ILE A 106 2.65 4.61 13.87
CA ILE A 106 2.90 6.03 13.79
C ILE A 106 4.41 6.20 13.67
N VAL A 107 4.81 6.98 12.67
CA VAL A 107 6.16 7.49 12.55
C VAL A 107 6.12 8.94 12.97
N ASP A 108 6.87 9.30 14.00
CA ASP A 108 6.99 10.68 14.43
C ASP A 108 8.46 11.14 14.51
N VAL A 109 8.64 12.44 14.31
CA VAL A 109 9.91 13.13 14.53
C VAL A 109 9.66 14.14 15.64
N THR A 110 10.45 14.03 16.71
CA THR A 110 10.30 14.89 17.89
C THR A 110 11.25 16.07 17.87
N GLY A 111 10.88 17.15 18.57
CA GLY A 111 11.74 18.32 18.75
C GLY A 111 12.99 18.03 19.58
N GLY A 112 13.03 16.90 20.30
CA GLY A 112 14.23 16.41 20.97
C GLY A 112 15.22 15.70 20.04
N GLY A 113 14.92 15.60 18.74
CA GLY A 113 15.79 14.92 17.80
C GLY A 113 15.68 13.40 17.84
N GLU A 114 14.49 12.87 18.09
CA GLU A 114 14.24 11.43 17.98
C GLU A 114 13.30 11.12 16.82
N LEU A 115 13.62 10.06 16.09
CA LEU A 115 12.71 9.37 15.19
C LEU A 115 12.07 8.20 15.93
N ARG A 116 10.75 8.15 15.99
CA ARG A 116 10.03 7.06 16.66
C ARG A 116 9.11 6.33 15.70
N VAL A 117 9.08 5.02 15.84
CA VAL A 117 8.11 4.14 15.18
C VAL A 117 7.40 3.37 16.27
N TRP A 118 6.14 3.70 16.48
CA TRP A 118 5.36 3.14 17.60
C TRP A 118 3.95 2.78 17.16
N GLY A 119 3.34 1.83 17.85
CA GLY A 119 2.05 1.28 17.47
C GLY A 119 1.89 -0.15 17.95
N ARG A 120 0.87 -0.85 17.46
CA ARG A 120 0.67 -2.25 17.87
C ARG A 120 1.82 -3.13 17.36
N GLY A 121 2.66 -3.60 18.28
CA GLY A 121 3.84 -4.42 17.97
C GLY A 121 5.11 -3.62 17.63
N TYR A 122 5.06 -2.29 17.70
CA TYR A 122 6.19 -1.39 17.44
C TYR A 122 6.45 -0.48 18.63
N GLY A 123 7.72 -0.23 18.94
CA GLY A 123 8.14 0.61 20.06
C GLY A 123 9.56 1.13 19.90
N SER A 124 9.97 1.33 18.65
CA SER A 124 11.35 1.67 18.29
C SER A 124 11.55 3.17 18.41
N ARG A 125 12.66 3.57 19.02
CA ARG A 125 13.09 4.96 19.11
C ARG A 125 14.55 5.04 18.70
N LEU A 126 14.87 6.05 17.92
CA LEU A 126 16.20 6.25 17.39
C LEU A 126 16.57 7.72 17.52
N SER A 127 17.71 8.00 18.17
CA SER A 127 18.23 9.36 18.26
C SER A 127 18.82 9.79 16.92
N LEU A 128 18.45 10.99 16.46
CA LEU A 128 18.98 11.61 15.25
C LEU A 128 20.33 12.31 15.48
N ARG A 129 20.74 12.48 16.75
CA ARG A 129 22.03 13.07 17.09
C ARG A 129 23.17 12.18 16.62
N GLY A 130 23.98 12.68 15.70
CA GLY A 130 25.06 11.92 15.08
C GLY A 130 24.59 10.72 14.25
N ALA A 131 23.30 10.62 13.93
CA ALA A 131 22.79 9.51 13.14
C ALA A 131 23.31 9.57 11.71
N GLU A 132 23.68 8.42 11.16
CA GLU A 132 23.95 8.24 9.74
C GLU A 132 22.61 8.13 9.00
N VAL A 133 22.28 9.14 8.19
CA VAL A 133 21.07 9.15 7.35
C VAL A 133 21.46 8.88 5.91
N THR A 134 20.98 7.79 5.34
CA THR A 134 21.26 7.38 3.95
C THR A 134 19.99 7.15 3.17
N GLU A 135 20.00 7.58 1.91
CA GLU A 135 18.93 7.30 0.96
C GLU A 135 19.41 6.36 -0.13
N ARG A 136 18.52 5.44 -0.52
CA ARG A 136 18.83 4.45 -1.55
C ARG A 136 17.59 3.96 -2.27
N LEU A 137 17.79 3.41 -3.45
CA LEU A 137 16.78 2.66 -4.17
C LEU A 137 16.95 1.17 -3.86
N VAL A 138 15.86 0.50 -3.56
CA VAL A 138 15.86 -0.93 -3.26
C VAL A 138 14.92 -1.64 -4.22
N ASP A 139 15.45 -2.61 -4.95
CA ASP A 139 14.63 -3.51 -5.77
C ASP A 139 14.04 -4.59 -4.86
N VAL A 140 12.72 -4.54 -4.67
CA VAL A 140 11.97 -5.51 -3.86
C VAL A 140 11.36 -6.54 -4.79
N TYR A 141 11.63 -7.80 -4.49
CA TYR A 141 11.13 -8.93 -5.26
C TYR A 141 10.08 -9.68 -4.44
N ALA A 142 8.88 -9.84 -5.00
CA ALA A 142 7.79 -10.58 -4.35
C ALA A 142 7.45 -11.87 -5.09
N GLY A 143 8.47 -12.55 -5.62
CA GLY A 143 8.29 -13.80 -6.34
C GLY A 143 7.44 -13.59 -7.61
N ARG A 144 6.30 -14.26 -7.67
CA ARG A 144 5.37 -14.21 -8.82
C ARG A 144 4.63 -12.89 -8.96
N LEU A 145 4.60 -12.05 -7.92
CA LEU A 145 3.93 -10.75 -7.94
C LEU A 145 4.76 -9.68 -8.67
N GLY A 146 5.99 -10.03 -9.06
CA GLY A 146 6.89 -9.16 -9.80
C GLY A 146 7.93 -8.48 -8.90
N ALA A 147 8.65 -7.54 -9.51
CA ALA A 147 9.59 -6.68 -8.85
C ALA A 147 9.07 -5.24 -8.89
N TRP A 148 9.23 -4.51 -7.79
CA TRP A 148 9.07 -3.06 -7.78
C TRP A 148 10.23 -2.42 -7.07
N ARG A 149 10.44 -1.14 -7.33
CA ARG A 149 11.50 -0.36 -6.72
C ARG A 149 10.93 0.49 -5.59
N GLN A 150 11.64 0.56 -4.48
CA GLN A 150 11.35 1.42 -3.35
C GLN A 150 12.45 2.45 -3.18
N ARG A 151 12.09 3.66 -2.76
CA ARG A 151 13.04 4.62 -2.20
C ARG A 151 13.03 4.44 -0.68
N ARG A 152 14.20 4.17 -0.10
CA ARG A 152 14.35 3.92 1.34
C ARG A 152 15.23 4.99 1.98
N LEU A 153 14.75 5.51 3.10
CA LEU A 153 15.50 6.32 4.05
C LEU A 153 15.94 5.41 5.19
N ARG A 154 17.22 5.12 5.27
CA ARG A 154 17.83 4.38 6.38
C ARG A 154 18.42 5.38 7.36
N VAL A 155 18.02 5.25 8.62
CA VAL A 155 18.53 6.06 9.72
C VAL A 155 19.20 5.13 10.72
N ARG A 156 20.51 5.29 10.90
CA ARG A 156 21.32 4.48 11.82
C ARG A 156 21.86 5.37 12.92
N SER A 157 21.56 5.01 14.17
CA SER A 157 22.07 5.76 15.33
C SER A 157 23.58 5.55 15.48
N ALA A 158 24.33 6.62 15.79
CA ALA A 158 25.71 6.51 16.25
C ALA A 158 25.81 5.86 17.64
N PHE A 159 24.76 5.97 18.44
CA PHE A 159 24.71 5.44 19.79
C PHE A 159 23.81 4.20 19.82
N ARG A 160 24.32 3.07 20.32
CA ARG A 160 23.45 1.94 20.63
C ARG A 160 22.55 2.32 21.81
N ALA A 161 21.27 2.57 21.53
CA ALA A 161 20.28 2.76 22.58
C ALA A 161 20.18 1.47 23.43
N SER A 162 19.95 1.64 24.74
CA SER A 162 19.72 0.53 25.67
C SER A 162 18.47 -0.30 25.33
N THR A 163 17.58 0.23 24.48
CA THR A 163 16.30 -0.36 24.06
C THR A 163 16.32 -1.01 22.66
N GLY A 164 17.51 -1.24 22.08
CA GLY A 164 17.73 -2.37 21.16
C GLY A 164 17.70 -2.11 19.66
N VAL A 165 17.16 -0.99 19.16
CA VAL A 165 17.12 -0.71 17.72
C VAL A 165 18.20 0.30 17.33
N SER A 166 19.19 -0.13 16.56
CA SER A 166 20.26 0.74 16.05
C SER A 166 19.95 1.34 14.68
N GLU A 167 18.95 0.81 13.97
CA GLU A 167 18.61 1.18 12.60
C GLU A 167 17.09 1.15 12.39
N ILE A 168 16.55 2.18 11.75
CA ILE A 168 15.17 2.24 11.28
C ILE A 168 15.20 2.53 9.78
N GLU A 169 14.45 1.75 9.00
CA GLU A 169 14.22 2.01 7.58
C GLU A 169 12.79 2.44 7.33
N ILE A 170 12.64 3.54 6.62
CA ILE A 170 11.36 4.06 6.14
C ILE A 170 11.38 3.96 4.61
N ALA A 171 10.31 3.47 4.01
CA ALA A 171 10.24 3.20 2.59
C ALA A 171 9.04 3.88 1.94
N THR A 172 9.13 4.12 0.65
CA THR A 172 8.01 4.53 -0.20
C THR A 172 8.20 3.95 -1.60
N PRO A 173 7.13 3.71 -2.39
CA PRO A 173 7.28 3.32 -3.78
C PRO A 173 8.12 4.34 -4.56
N ALA A 174 9.12 3.85 -5.32
CA ALA A 174 9.95 4.72 -6.15
C ALA A 174 9.16 5.23 -7.35
N ARG A 175 9.43 6.48 -7.73
CA ARG A 175 9.02 7.09 -9.00
C ARG A 175 10.15 6.96 -10.01
N GLU A 176 9.82 7.11 -11.29
CA GLU A 176 10.80 7.16 -12.37
C GLU A 176 11.83 8.27 -12.14
N SER A 177 11.38 9.45 -11.69
CA SER A 177 12.24 10.58 -11.35
C SER A 177 13.24 10.31 -10.21
N ASP A 178 13.00 9.32 -9.35
CA ASP A 178 13.96 8.99 -8.29
C ASP A 178 15.23 8.32 -8.85
N ALA A 179 15.18 7.78 -10.07
CA ALA A 179 16.36 7.24 -10.74
C ALA A 179 17.36 8.36 -11.12
N ASP A 180 16.87 9.58 -11.32
CA ASP A 180 17.69 10.74 -11.69
C ASP A 180 18.49 11.29 -10.51
N ASP A 181 18.06 11.00 -9.28
CA ASP A 181 18.69 11.44 -8.03
C ASP A 181 20.04 10.73 -7.75
N ARG A 182 20.52 9.88 -8.67
CA ARG A 182 21.77 9.09 -8.55
C ARG A 182 21.86 8.29 -7.25
N LEU A 183 20.71 7.89 -6.71
CA LEU A 183 20.64 7.04 -5.53
C LEU A 183 21.23 5.67 -5.83
N ARG A 184 21.97 5.11 -4.86
CA ARG A 184 22.51 3.76 -4.99
C ARG A 184 21.35 2.75 -5.06
N ALA A 185 21.35 1.90 -6.09
CA ALA A 185 20.43 0.78 -6.19
C ALA A 185 21.02 -0.44 -5.46
N GLU A 186 20.26 -1.02 -4.55
CA GLU A 186 20.65 -2.19 -3.75
C GLU A 186 19.56 -3.27 -3.80
N GLY A 187 19.95 -4.53 -3.67
CA GLY A 187 19.01 -5.62 -3.40
C GLY A 187 18.91 -5.84 -1.90
N GLY A 188 17.71 -6.03 -1.36
CA GLY A 188 17.56 -6.36 0.06
C GLY A 188 16.11 -6.47 0.54
N GLU A 189 15.83 -7.58 1.22
CA GLU A 189 14.60 -7.81 1.99
C GLU A 189 14.85 -7.39 3.44
N GLY A 190 15.03 -6.09 3.68
CA GLY A 190 15.11 -5.54 5.04
C GLY A 190 13.74 -5.11 5.54
N ASP A 191 13.47 -5.32 6.83
CA ASP A 191 12.28 -4.77 7.51
C ASP A 191 12.26 -3.25 7.36
N CYS A 192 11.12 -2.71 6.90
CA CYS A 192 10.95 -1.27 6.75
C CYS A 192 9.50 -0.86 7.02
N VAL A 193 9.33 0.41 7.37
CA VAL A 193 8.01 1.04 7.54
C VAL A 193 7.65 1.78 6.27
N GLU A 194 6.59 1.37 5.59
CA GLU A 194 6.16 2.03 4.36
C GLU A 194 5.27 3.25 4.64
N LEU A 195 5.58 4.37 3.99
CA LEU A 195 4.86 5.64 4.07
C LEU A 195 4.39 6.13 2.70
N GLY A 196 3.22 6.79 2.70
CA GLY A 196 2.67 7.43 1.51
C GLY A 196 3.69 8.45 1.02
N ARG A 197 3.79 8.65 -0.29
CA ARG A 197 4.91 9.44 -0.85
C ARG A 197 5.03 10.85 -0.23
N GLU A 198 3.90 11.54 -0.07
CA GLU A 198 3.88 12.87 0.55
C GLU A 198 4.35 12.85 2.01
N ASP A 199 4.00 11.81 2.77
CA ASP A 199 4.38 11.67 4.17
C ASP A 199 5.84 11.21 4.32
N TYR A 200 6.29 10.34 3.41
CA TYR A 200 7.69 9.97 3.28
C TYR A 200 8.56 11.21 3.03
N ASP A 201 8.18 12.06 2.07
CA ASP A 201 8.96 13.26 1.71
C ASP A 201 9.04 14.24 2.90
N LYS A 202 7.94 14.41 3.67
CA LYS A 202 7.94 15.23 4.90
C LYS A 202 8.83 14.64 6.00
N VAL A 203 8.74 13.33 6.26
CA VAL A 203 9.58 12.67 7.27
C VAL A 203 11.05 12.77 6.87
N ARG A 204 11.36 12.50 5.60
CA ARG A 204 12.70 12.62 5.02
C ARG A 204 13.29 14.01 5.25
N GLU A 205 12.57 15.06 4.86
CA GLU A 205 13.05 16.44 5.02
C GLU A 205 13.34 16.76 6.48
N LEU A 206 12.44 16.40 7.39
CA LEU A 206 12.62 16.65 8.82
C LEU A 206 13.76 15.86 9.44
N VAL A 207 13.90 14.58 9.09
CA VAL A 207 15.00 13.73 9.58
C VAL A 207 16.35 14.29 9.13
N LEU A 208 16.49 14.65 7.84
CA LEU A 208 17.71 15.23 7.31
C LEU A 208 18.05 16.56 7.99
N ARG A 209 17.05 17.44 8.15
CA ARG A 209 17.24 18.74 8.82
C ARG A 209 17.65 18.56 10.27
N ALA A 210 16.90 17.76 11.04
CA ALA A 210 17.16 17.55 12.46
C ALA A 210 18.52 16.88 12.71
N SER A 211 18.88 15.87 11.90
CA SER A 211 20.19 15.22 11.99
C SER A 211 21.33 16.22 11.78
N LYS A 212 21.22 17.08 10.76
CA LYS A 212 22.21 18.12 10.47
C LYS A 212 22.34 19.15 11.61
N GLU A 213 21.22 19.72 12.06
CA GLU A 213 21.19 20.73 13.12
C GLU A 213 21.81 20.19 14.42
N LEU A 214 21.54 18.93 14.77
CA LEU A 214 22.09 18.29 15.98
C LEU A 214 23.59 18.00 15.85
N SER A 215 24.06 17.59 14.67
CA SER A 215 25.49 17.37 14.42
C SER A 215 26.30 18.68 14.47
N GLU A 216 25.74 19.79 13.98
CA GLU A 216 26.36 21.11 14.07
C GLU A 216 26.41 21.60 15.53
N ALA A 217 25.35 21.38 16.30
CA ALA A 217 25.29 21.75 17.71
C ALA A 217 26.31 20.99 18.59
N ASP A 218 26.62 19.73 18.29
CA ASP A 218 27.64 18.96 19.02
C ASP A 218 29.08 19.39 18.67
N SER A 219 29.26 20.13 17.57
CA SER A 219 30.58 20.60 17.10
C SER A 219 30.95 22.00 17.58
N ALA A 220 30.00 22.74 18.19
CA ALA A 220 30.15 24.12 18.65
C ALA A 220 30.45 24.18 20.16
#